data_AF-A0A026WCM5-F1
#
_entry.id   AF-A0A026WCM5-F1
#
_cell.length_a   1.000
_cell.length_b   1.000
_cell.length_c   1.000
_cell.angle_alpha   90.00
_cell.angle_beta   90.00
_cell.angle_gamma   90.00
#
_symmetry.space_group_name_H-M   'P 1'
#
loop_
_entity.id
_entity.type
_entity.pdbx_description
1 polymer ?
#
loop_
_entity_poly.entity_id
_entity_poly.type
_entity_poly.pdbx_seq_one_letter_code
_entity_poly.pdbx_strand_id
1 'polypeptide(L)'
;MYTDTDSLIYHIECDNVYEQIKHDNAYGMPLANKKVPGLMKDENNGAIMTEFVGLRAKMYAVRVVGRKDTKKAKGVKSNVVSKAITFEDYTRCLKDHTKVTRCQSCIRSKLHEVYTVSEPKIALSPYDDKRYGIAGSNDTLPWGHYRIPL
;
A
#
# COMPACT_ATOMS: atom_id res chain seq x y z
N MET A 1 -3.09 7.84 8.34
CA MET A 1 -1.88 7.68 7.52
C MET A 1 -2.25 7.26 6.10
N TYR A 2 -3.05 6.20 5.91
CA TYR A 2 -3.46 5.72 4.58
C TYR A 2 -4.83 5.02 4.65
N THR A 3 -5.61 5.06 3.57
CA THR A 3 -6.92 4.40 3.46
C THR A 3 -7.06 3.71 2.09
N ASP A 4 -7.66 2.51 2.06
CA ASP A 4 -8.00 1.81 0.82
C ASP A 4 -9.31 1.04 0.98
N THR A 5 -10.38 1.61 0.42
CA THR A 5 -11.76 1.08 0.40
C THR A 5 -12.34 0.82 1.79
N ASP A 6 -11.99 -0.30 2.40
CA ASP A 6 -12.47 -0.83 3.68
C ASP A 6 -11.35 -0.97 4.71
N SER A 7 -10.11 -0.60 4.36
CA SER A 7 -8.93 -0.65 5.23
C SER A 7 -8.46 0.73 5.67
N LEU A 8 -8.06 0.83 6.94
CA LEU A 8 -7.49 2.02 7.56
C LEU A 8 -6.12 1.68 8.16
N ILE A 9 -5.10 2.44 7.78
CA ILE A 9 -3.75 2.32 8.34
C ILE A 9 -3.47 3.61 9.12
N TYR A 10 -3.23 3.43 10.41
CA TYR A 10 -2.94 4.50 11.36
C TYR A 10 -1.51 4.38 11.87
N HIS A 11 -0.90 5.55 12.08
CA HIS A 11 0.32 5.68 12.86
C HIS A 11 -0.13 6.08 14.26
N ILE A 12 0.14 5.24 15.26
CA ILE A 12 -0.29 5.44 16.64
C ILE A 12 0.95 5.30 17.52
N GLU A 13 1.21 6.31 18.33
CA GLU A 13 2.28 6.31 19.33
C GLU A 13 1.64 6.11 20.71
N CYS A 14 1.63 4.86 21.21
CA CYS A 14 1.14 4.55 22.55
C CYS A 14 1.65 3.19 23.04
N ASP A 15 1.55 2.98 24.36
CA ASP A 15 1.94 1.72 25.00
C ASP A 15 0.95 0.58 24.70
N ASN A 16 -0.35 0.90 24.62
CA ASN A 16 -1.40 -0.08 24.34
C ASN A 16 -2.48 0.49 23.41
N VAL A 17 -2.40 0.12 22.13
CA VAL A 17 -3.35 0.55 21.08
C VAL A 17 -4.80 0.14 21.40
N TYR A 18 -5.01 -1.01 22.04
CA TYR A 18 -6.35 -1.50 22.34
C TYR A 18 -7.04 -0.70 23.45
N GLU A 19 -6.28 -0.14 24.39
CA GLU A 19 -6.83 0.72 25.45
C GLU A 19 -7.28 2.07 24.90
N GLN A 20 -6.51 2.67 23.99
CA GLN A 20 -6.91 3.91 23.32
C GLN A 20 -8.13 3.72 22.40
N ILE A 21 -8.15 2.65 21.60
CA ILE A 21 -9.27 2.38 20.69
C ILE A 21 -10.57 2.08 21.47
N LYS A 22 -10.47 1.57 22.70
CA LYS A 22 -11.63 1.32 23.56
C LYS A 22 -12.37 2.60 23.95
N HIS A 23 -11.69 3.75 24.00
CA HIS A 23 -12.26 5.02 24.40
C HIS A 23 -13.01 5.75 23.26
N ASP A 24 -12.57 5.58 22.01
CA ASP A 24 -13.07 6.31 20.84
C ASP A 24 -14.01 5.48 19.93
N ASN A 25 -14.30 4.23 20.27
CA ASN A 25 -15.05 3.33 19.41
C ASN A 25 -16.24 2.73 20.15
N ALA A 26 -17.46 3.17 19.79
CA ALA A 26 -18.72 2.68 20.34
C ALA A 26 -18.91 1.15 20.21
N TYR A 27 -18.11 0.50 19.37
CA TYR A 27 -18.21 -0.94 19.08
C TYR A 27 -17.26 -1.81 19.91
N GLY A 28 -16.22 -1.22 20.53
CA GLY A 28 -15.07 -1.97 21.01
C GLY A 28 -14.40 -2.75 19.87
N MET A 29 -13.08 -2.84 19.86
CA MET A 29 -12.42 -3.84 19.03
C MET A 29 -11.92 -4.97 19.93
N PRO A 30 -12.79 -5.80 20.53
CA PRO A 30 -12.33 -7.06 21.07
C PRO A 30 -11.78 -7.90 19.91
N LEU A 31 -10.80 -8.77 20.18
CA LEU A 31 -10.36 -9.80 19.22
C LEU A 31 -11.53 -10.67 18.68
N ALA A 32 -12.72 -10.55 19.29
CA ALA A 32 -13.96 -11.25 18.96
C ALA A 32 -14.70 -10.76 17.70
N ASN A 33 -14.36 -9.61 17.10
CA ASN A 33 -15.04 -9.13 15.87
C ASN A 33 -14.66 -9.93 14.60
N LYS A 34 -13.92 -11.03 14.76
CA LYS A 34 -13.46 -11.88 13.66
C LYS A 34 -14.65 -12.50 12.93
N LYS A 35 -14.81 -12.13 11.64
CA LYS A 35 -15.85 -12.61 10.71
C LYS A 35 -17.27 -12.14 11.03
N VAL A 36 -17.45 -11.10 11.83
CA VAL A 36 -18.77 -10.47 12.02
C VAL A 36 -18.99 -9.45 10.88
N PRO A 37 -20.05 -9.61 10.06
CA PRO A 37 -20.36 -8.64 9.00
C PRO A 37 -20.63 -7.25 9.58
N GLY A 38 -20.10 -6.21 8.93
CA GLY A 38 -20.34 -4.81 9.33
C GLY A 38 -19.45 -4.28 10.46
N LEU A 39 -18.59 -5.11 11.07
CA LEU A 39 -17.66 -4.67 12.12
C LEU A 39 -16.23 -4.53 11.61
N MET A 40 -15.55 -3.50 12.10
CA MET A 40 -14.10 -3.33 11.93
C MET A 40 -13.35 -4.38 12.76
N LYS A 41 -12.27 -4.90 12.18
CA LYS A 41 -11.40 -5.91 12.80
C LYS A 41 -9.94 -5.53 12.61
N ASP A 42 -9.10 -6.06 13.49
CA ASP A 42 -7.65 -6.01 13.32
C ASP A 42 -7.22 -7.06 12.27
N GLU A 43 -6.73 -6.59 11.11
CA GLU A 43 -6.21 -7.46 10.04
C GLU A 43 -4.93 -8.19 10.43
N ASN A 44 -4.15 -7.60 11.34
CA ASN A 44 -2.90 -8.17 11.81
C ASN A 44 -3.07 -9.11 13.01
N ASN A 45 -4.28 -9.26 13.55
CA ASN A 45 -4.62 -10.19 14.63
C ASN A 45 -3.61 -10.12 15.78
N GLY A 46 -3.35 -8.92 16.29
CA GLY A 46 -2.42 -8.63 17.38
C GLY A 46 -0.95 -8.48 16.96
N ALA A 47 -0.59 -8.77 15.71
CA ALA A 47 0.78 -8.61 15.26
C ALA A 47 1.09 -7.12 14.97
N ILE A 48 2.22 -6.65 15.49
CA ILE A 48 2.63 -5.26 15.37
C ILE A 48 3.14 -4.98 13.95
N MET A 49 2.57 -3.95 13.31
CA MET A 49 3.09 -3.39 12.07
C MET A 49 4.27 -2.47 12.41
N THR A 50 5.47 -2.80 11.94
CA THR A 50 6.69 -2.04 12.26
C THR A 50 6.98 -0.98 11.23
N GLU A 51 6.69 -1.25 9.95
CA GLU A 51 7.01 -0.34 8.86
C GLU A 51 5.91 -0.35 7.81
N PHE A 52 5.64 0.83 7.27
CA PHE A 52 4.71 1.06 6.18
C PHE A 52 5.35 1.96 5.13
N VAL A 53 5.26 1.57 3.86
CA VAL A 53 5.71 2.39 2.73
C VAL A 53 4.58 2.50 1.72
N GLY A 54 4.03 3.70 1.57
CA GLY A 54 3.01 4.03 0.57
C GLY A 54 3.61 4.88 -0.55
N LEU A 55 3.48 4.42 -1.80
CA LEU A 55 3.97 5.18 -2.97
C LEU A 55 2.83 5.94 -3.67
N ARG A 56 1.68 5.27 -3.84
CA ARG A 56 0.47 5.83 -4.43
C ARG A 56 -0.75 5.02 -4.02
N ALA A 57 -1.94 5.48 -4.39
CA ALA A 57 -3.17 4.71 -4.22
C ALA A 57 -3.03 3.26 -4.75
N LYS A 58 -3.29 2.28 -3.88
CA LYS A 58 -3.21 0.83 -4.14
C LYS A 58 -1.79 0.33 -4.48
N MET A 59 -0.77 1.05 -4.02
CA MET A 59 0.65 0.67 -4.15
C MET A 59 1.39 0.97 -2.85
N TYR A 60 1.55 -0.06 -2.04
CA TYR A 60 2.16 0.04 -0.72
C TYR A 60 2.78 -1.29 -0.30
N ALA A 61 3.67 -1.24 0.69
CA ALA A 61 4.25 -2.40 1.33
C ALA A 61 4.19 -2.25 2.85
N VAL A 62 4.00 -3.37 3.55
CA VAL A 62 3.82 -3.43 4.99
C VAL A 62 4.68 -4.54 5.58
N ARG A 63 5.42 -4.23 6.64
CA ARG A 63 6.17 -5.19 7.45
C ARG A 63 5.49 -5.39 8.80
N VAL A 64 5.31 -6.65 9.18
CA VAL A 64 4.60 -7.05 10.39
C VAL A 64 5.44 -8.12 11.10
N VAL A 65 5.60 -7.98 12.41
CA VAL A 65 6.41 -8.91 13.22
C VAL A 65 5.88 -10.34 13.09
N GLY A 66 6.77 -11.29 12.80
CA GLY A 66 6.42 -12.71 12.68
C GLY A 66 5.58 -13.06 11.45
N ARG A 67 5.43 -12.14 10.49
CA ARG A 67 4.69 -12.36 9.24
C ARG A 67 5.52 -11.99 8.02
N LYS A 68 5.12 -12.53 6.87
CA LYS A 68 5.70 -12.18 5.58
C LYS A 68 5.24 -10.78 5.15
N ASP A 69 6.14 -10.03 4.54
CA ASP A 69 5.84 -8.70 3.98
C ASP A 69 4.63 -8.76 3.04
N THR A 70 3.68 -7.85 3.29
CA THR A 70 2.51 -7.67 2.42
C THR A 70 2.83 -6.59 1.42
N LYS A 71 2.76 -6.92 0.12
CA LYS A 71 3.11 -6.02 -0.98
C LYS A 71 1.92 -5.86 -1.92
N LYS A 72 1.51 -4.61 -2.16
CA LYS A 72 0.48 -4.24 -3.13
C LYS A 72 1.11 -3.36 -4.20
N ALA A 73 0.86 -3.70 -5.46
CA ALA A 73 1.29 -2.91 -6.62
C ALA A 73 0.22 -3.01 -7.71
N LYS A 74 -0.78 -2.12 -7.65
CA LYS A 74 -1.88 -2.13 -8.62
C LYS A 74 -1.35 -2.07 -10.05
N GLY A 75 -1.82 -3.01 -10.87
CA GLY A 75 -1.47 -3.14 -12.29
C GLY A 75 -0.30 -4.09 -12.57
N VAL A 76 0.40 -4.57 -11.53
CA VAL A 76 1.47 -5.57 -11.65
C VAL A 76 0.92 -6.94 -11.30
N LYS A 77 1.35 -7.99 -12.02
CA LYS A 77 0.93 -9.36 -11.72
C LYS A 77 1.43 -9.81 -10.34
N SER A 78 0.58 -10.52 -9.60
CA SER A 78 0.88 -10.98 -8.24
C SER A 78 2.13 -11.87 -8.15
N ASN A 79 2.39 -12.69 -9.17
CA ASN A 79 3.60 -13.53 -9.24
C ASN A 79 4.90 -12.70 -9.38
N VAL A 80 4.85 -11.58 -10.10
CA VAL A 80 5.98 -10.65 -10.22
C VAL A 80 6.20 -9.93 -8.89
N VAL A 81 5.12 -9.46 -8.25
CA VAL A 81 5.20 -8.82 -6.93
C VAL A 81 5.75 -9.77 -5.87
N SER A 82 5.35 -11.05 -5.88
CA SER A 82 5.79 -12.01 -4.89
C SER A 82 7.25 -12.44 -5.07
N LYS A 83 7.73 -12.59 -6.31
CA LYS A 83 9.06 -13.13 -6.63
C LYS A 83 10.14 -12.08 -6.88
N ALA A 84 9.81 -10.93 -7.46
CA ALA A 84 10.79 -10.00 -8.04
C ALA A 84 10.75 -8.59 -7.44
N ILE A 85 9.87 -8.35 -6.46
CA ILE A 85 9.76 -7.07 -5.75
C ILE A 85 9.92 -7.34 -4.26
N THR A 86 10.83 -6.63 -3.61
CA THR A 86 11.12 -6.70 -2.18
C THR A 86 10.49 -5.53 -1.43
N PHE A 87 10.48 -5.54 -0.10
CA PHE A 87 10.04 -4.37 0.67
C PHE A 87 11.02 -3.20 0.46
N GLU A 88 12.31 -3.49 0.40
CA GLU A 88 13.39 -2.54 0.17
C GLU A 88 13.25 -1.83 -1.18
N ASP A 89 12.71 -2.49 -2.20
CA ASP A 89 12.39 -1.85 -3.48
C ASP A 89 11.39 -0.70 -3.32
N TYR A 90 10.41 -0.81 -2.42
CA TYR A 90 9.47 0.28 -2.13
C TYR A 90 10.16 1.42 -1.39
N THR A 91 10.95 1.10 -0.36
CA THR A 91 11.70 2.09 0.41
C THR A 91 12.66 2.87 -0.48
N ARG A 92 13.38 2.17 -1.36
CA ARG A 92 14.29 2.76 -2.33
C ARG A 92 13.54 3.62 -3.36
N CYS A 93 12.42 3.12 -3.87
CA CYS A 93 11.57 3.86 -4.80
C CYS A 93 11.11 5.19 -4.21
N LEU A 94 10.71 5.19 -2.93
CA LEU A 94 10.30 6.39 -2.21
C LEU A 94 11.47 7.36 -1.98
N LYS A 95 12.60 6.88 -1.43
CA LYS A 95 13.73 7.73 -1.03
C LYS A 95 14.52 8.30 -2.21
N ASP A 96 14.77 7.46 -3.22
CA ASP A 96 15.61 7.83 -4.36
C ASP A 96 14.79 8.43 -5.52
N HIS A 97 13.46 8.50 -5.37
CA HIS A 97 12.53 8.89 -6.43
C HIS A 97 12.74 8.11 -7.75
N THR A 98 13.09 6.82 -7.65
CA THR A 98 13.37 5.96 -8.80
C THR A 98 12.18 5.08 -9.17
N LYS A 99 11.96 4.87 -10.48
CA LYS A 99 10.97 3.90 -10.97
C LYS A 99 11.59 2.51 -11.01
N VAL A 100 10.84 1.50 -10.59
CA VAL A 100 11.26 0.09 -10.68
C VAL A 100 10.53 -0.57 -11.82
N THR A 101 11.25 -1.11 -12.79
CA THR A 101 10.69 -1.86 -13.93
C THR A 101 10.92 -3.35 -13.76
N ARG A 102 9.92 -4.18 -14.09
CA ARG A 102 10.01 -5.65 -14.10
C ARG A 102 9.34 -6.21 -15.35
N CYS A 103 9.91 -7.28 -15.90
CA CYS A 103 9.26 -8.02 -16.97
C CYS A 103 8.08 -8.81 -16.41
N GLN A 104 6.96 -8.77 -17.13
CA GLN A 104 5.81 -9.62 -16.86
C GLN A 104 5.38 -10.32 -18.14
N SER A 105 4.99 -11.58 -18.04
CA SER A 105 4.40 -12.31 -19.16
C SER A 105 2.89 -12.21 -19.09
N CYS A 106 2.23 -11.80 -20.17
CA CYS A 106 0.77 -11.72 -20.29
C CYS A 106 0.27 -12.45 -21.55
N ILE A 107 -0.98 -12.88 -21.51
CA ILE A 107 -1.66 -13.44 -22.68
C ILE A 107 -2.42 -12.28 -23.32
N ARG A 108 -2.25 -12.10 -24.63
CA ARG A 108 -2.84 -10.99 -25.38
C ARG A 108 -3.45 -11.52 -26.67
N SER A 109 -4.65 -11.06 -27.01
CA SER A 109 -5.28 -11.36 -28.29
C SER A 109 -5.10 -10.18 -29.26
N LYS A 110 -4.74 -10.47 -30.51
CA LYS A 110 -4.74 -9.51 -31.62
C LYS A 110 -5.33 -10.20 -32.84
N LEU A 111 -6.36 -9.59 -33.44
CA LEU A 111 -7.10 -10.16 -34.58
C LEU A 111 -7.55 -11.61 -34.33
N HIS A 112 -8.07 -11.89 -33.13
CA HIS A 112 -8.50 -13.21 -32.68
C HIS A 112 -7.40 -14.28 -32.52
N GLU A 113 -6.14 -13.94 -32.75
CA GLU A 113 -5.00 -14.81 -32.44
C GLU A 113 -4.46 -14.51 -31.03
N VAL A 114 -4.16 -15.56 -30.28
CA VAL A 114 -3.71 -15.47 -28.89
C VAL A 114 -2.20 -15.68 -28.79
N TYR A 115 -1.52 -14.74 -28.15
CA TYR A 115 -0.07 -14.76 -27.97
C TYR A 115 0.29 -14.66 -26.49
N THR A 116 1.41 -15.30 -26.13
CA THR A 116 2.10 -15.00 -24.89
C THR A 116 3.15 -13.93 -25.16
N VAL A 117 3.02 -12.78 -24.51
CA VAL A 117 3.91 -11.64 -24.67
C VAL A 117 4.64 -11.40 -23.35
N SER A 118 5.96 -11.25 -23.41
CA SER A 118 6.74 -10.73 -22.28
C SER A 118 7.00 -9.25 -22.52
N GLU A 119 6.59 -8.42 -21.56
CA GLU A 119 6.73 -6.97 -21.67
C GLU A 119 7.37 -6.38 -20.39
N PRO A 120 8.29 -5.40 -20.52
CA PRO A 120 8.75 -4.63 -19.39
C PRO A 120 7.63 -3.72 -18.90
N LYS A 121 7.40 -3.70 -17.59
CA LYS A 121 6.37 -2.86 -16.97
C LYS A 121 6.93 -2.10 -15.78
N ILE A 122 6.54 -0.83 -15.65
CA ILE A 122 6.81 -0.04 -14.44
C ILE A 122 6.03 -0.69 -13.30
N ALA A 123 6.77 -1.34 -12.41
CA ALA A 123 6.24 -2.07 -11.28
C ALA A 123 6.00 -1.17 -10.08
N LEU A 124 6.96 -0.28 -9.78
CA LEU A 124 6.85 0.74 -8.74
C LEU A 124 7.18 2.12 -9.31
N SER A 125 6.47 3.13 -8.83
CA SER A 125 6.67 4.53 -9.20
C SER A 125 6.45 5.40 -7.96
N PRO A 126 7.32 6.39 -7.69
CA PRO A 126 7.15 7.30 -6.55
C PRO A 126 6.09 8.38 -6.83
N TYR A 127 5.69 8.54 -8.09
CA TYR A 127 4.73 9.55 -8.51
C TYR A 127 3.30 9.03 -8.31
N ASP A 128 2.52 9.74 -7.49
CA ASP A 128 1.08 9.57 -7.36
C ASP A 128 0.34 10.60 -8.21
N ASP A 129 -0.21 10.15 -9.34
CA ASP A 129 -0.94 11.03 -10.28
C ASP A 129 -2.17 11.72 -9.64
N LYS A 130 -2.61 11.26 -8.46
CA LYS A 130 -3.78 11.80 -7.75
C LYS A 130 -3.45 12.86 -6.72
N ARG A 131 -2.17 13.10 -6.42
CA ARG A 131 -1.75 14.05 -5.39
C ARG A 131 -0.55 14.86 -5.85
N TYR A 132 -0.45 16.08 -5.37
CA TYR A 132 0.71 16.93 -5.56
C TYR A 132 1.77 16.59 -4.50
N GLY A 133 2.96 16.15 -4.93
CA GLY A 133 4.10 15.93 -4.03
C GLY A 133 4.81 17.23 -3.71
N ILE A 134 5.05 17.50 -2.42
CA ILE A 134 5.81 18.67 -1.99
C ILE A 134 7.31 18.37 -2.17
N ALA A 135 8.02 19.20 -2.93
CA ALA A 135 9.45 19.01 -3.16
C ALA A 135 10.24 19.00 -1.84
N GLY A 136 11.08 17.98 -1.65
CA GLY A 136 11.90 17.82 -0.45
C GLY A 136 11.15 17.27 0.79
N SER A 137 9.86 16.92 0.67
CA SER A 137 9.09 16.25 1.72
C SER A 137 8.42 14.98 1.19
N ASN A 138 8.01 14.11 2.12
CA ASN A 138 7.10 12.98 1.84
C ASN A 138 5.62 13.39 1.89
N ASP A 139 5.34 14.65 2.24
CA ASP A 139 4.00 15.18 2.31
C ASP A 139 3.42 15.42 0.93
N THR A 140 2.12 15.18 0.81
CA THR A 140 1.38 15.34 -0.44
C THR A 140 0.08 16.12 -0.20
N LEU A 141 -0.27 16.97 -1.16
CA LEU A 141 -1.48 17.78 -1.14
C LEU A 141 -2.50 17.26 -2.17
N PRO A 142 -3.81 17.40 -1.92
CA PRO A 142 -4.80 17.17 -2.96
C PRO A 142 -4.64 18.23 -4.06
N TRP A 143 -4.90 17.84 -5.31
CA TRP A 143 -4.94 18.80 -6.42
C TRP A 143 -5.93 19.93 -6.14
N GLY A 144 -5.55 21.18 -6.48
CA GLY A 144 -6.34 22.38 -6.19
C GLY A 144 -6.17 22.96 -4.78
N HIS A 145 -5.30 22.39 -3.96
CA HIS A 145 -4.97 22.95 -2.64
C HIS A 145 -4.27 24.32 -2.77
N TYR A 146 -4.64 25.30 -1.94
CA TYR A 146 -4.15 26.70 -2.01
C TYR A 146 -2.62 26.86 -1.86
N ARG A 147 -1.93 25.86 -1.31
CA ARG A 147 -0.46 25.83 -1.15
C ARG A 147 0.27 25.32 -2.40
N ILE A 148 -0.45 24.89 -3.44
CA ILE A 148 0.14 24.46 -4.70
C ILE A 148 0.45 25.73 -5.51
N PRO A 149 1.72 25.97 -5.90
CA PRO A 149 2.06 27.09 -6.77
C PRO A 149 1.37 26.92 -8.14
N LEU A 150 0.84 28.03 -8.67
CA LEU A 150 0.23 28.10 -10.00
C LEU A 150 1.27 28.01 -11.13
#